data_AF-A0A2E5AKP8-F1
#
_entry.id   AF-A0A2E5AKP8-F1
#
_cell.length_a   1.000
_cell.length_b   1.000
_cell.length_c   1.000
_cell.angle_alpha   90.00
_cell.angle_beta   90.00
_cell.angle_gamma   90.00
#
_symmetry.space_group_name_H-M   'P 1'
#
loop_
_entity.id
_entity.type
_entity.pdbx_description
1 polymer ?
#
loop_
_entity_poly.entity_id
_entity_poly.type
_entity_poly.pdbx_seq_one_letter_code
_entity_poly.pdbx_strand_id
1 'polypeptide(L)'
;YKNGEKLLDLLNRSKCISQKTFLDKVYIIRLNEDRTKTHISVNLESILEDPNHVDNLIMKEYDVVNVLSIDDFDDNFNISVEGAVRQEGTFNYGDGMSLQSALFLAGGLTQQAEGSRVEVSRIMDYDINTNKLKPRRAIVKQVSIGSDLVLSKEAEDFELKPFDQIFVRSNPDFEPAINVKILGEVKYPGTYALLRKNEKISSLIERAGGLTSYAYMDGVKMFRKFKTMEDNLIQSSEMNISEELKKSILNDPKIASIYTRQLEKNNADFFRQDLKNTTQITNTEMVYLDLEKALKSKTSKHNLVLHENDSIVIPKTMDVVHITGELMNLQGNSISAPFFNSKRANYYVKNFAGGFSKSNDKSNTVVVYPNGIAKKSKNFFLFKLSPKVTKGSTIRVTSKSVKNKRKNKSNIDWNEQIENAMLKISAVLTLWVLVDRVQTQ
;
A
#
# COMPACT_ATOMS: atom_id res chain seq x y z
N TYR A 1 37.79 -31.33 21.05
CA TYR A 1 39.02 -32.00 20.58
C TYR A 1 39.77 -32.53 21.79
N LYS A 2 40.06 -33.84 21.83
CA LYS A 2 41.06 -34.41 22.74
C LYS A 2 42.28 -34.82 21.91
N ASN A 3 43.49 -34.52 22.39
CA ASN A 3 44.70 -34.84 21.65
C ASN A 3 44.83 -36.37 21.50
N GLY A 4 45.04 -36.85 20.27
CA GLY A 4 45.10 -38.28 19.94
C GLY A 4 43.74 -39.00 19.81
N GLU A 5 42.61 -38.29 19.91
CA GLU A 5 41.27 -38.84 19.73
C GLU A 5 41.03 -39.22 18.27
N LYS A 6 40.55 -40.44 18.01
CA LYS A 6 40.13 -40.87 16.67
C LYS A 6 38.66 -40.51 16.40
N LEU A 7 38.25 -40.57 15.14
CA LEU A 7 36.88 -40.26 14.73
C LEU A 7 35.83 -41.06 15.52
N LEU A 8 36.02 -42.38 15.67
CA LEU A 8 35.07 -43.22 16.40
C LEU A 8 34.91 -42.81 17.87
N ASP A 9 36.01 -42.43 18.52
CA ASP A 9 35.99 -41.95 19.92
C ASP A 9 35.19 -40.65 20.05
N LEU A 10 35.39 -39.73 19.09
CA LEU A 10 34.64 -38.47 19.02
C LEU A 10 33.14 -38.73 18.85
N LEU A 11 32.76 -39.59 17.90
CA LEU A 11 31.36 -39.91 17.59
C LEU A 11 30.64 -40.62 18.75
N ASN A 12 31.31 -41.56 19.42
CA ASN A 12 30.79 -42.23 20.61
C ASN A 12 30.61 -41.26 21.76
N ARG A 13 31.59 -40.38 22.00
CA ARG A 13 31.53 -39.37 23.06
C ARG A 13 30.43 -38.34 22.81
N SER A 14 30.20 -37.96 21.55
CA SER A 14 29.13 -37.03 21.17
C SER A 14 27.76 -37.70 21.02
N LYS A 15 27.68 -39.04 21.11
CA LYS A 15 26.46 -39.83 20.90
C LYS A 15 25.80 -39.57 19.54
N CYS A 16 26.62 -39.39 18.49
CA CYS A 16 26.14 -39.09 17.14
C CYS A 16 25.82 -40.32 16.28
N ILE A 17 26.02 -41.53 16.82
CA ILE A 17 25.71 -42.79 16.15
C ILE A 17 24.37 -43.31 16.66
N SER A 18 23.42 -43.51 15.75
CA SER A 18 22.07 -44.01 16.00
C SER A 18 21.67 -45.02 14.92
N GLN A 19 20.52 -45.67 15.09
CA GLN A 19 19.96 -46.55 14.05
C GLN A 19 19.69 -45.84 12.71
N LYS A 20 19.52 -44.51 12.75
CA LYS A 20 19.25 -43.69 11.56
C LYS A 20 20.50 -43.00 11.01
N THR A 21 21.69 -43.35 11.49
CA THR A 21 22.93 -42.77 10.97
C THR A 21 23.26 -43.39 9.61
N PHE A 22 23.60 -42.57 8.62
CA PHE A 22 24.07 -43.04 7.32
C PHE A 22 25.52 -43.53 7.44
N LEU A 23 25.71 -44.85 7.48
CA LEU A 23 27.01 -45.46 7.80
C LEU A 23 28.01 -45.45 6.64
N ASP A 24 27.53 -45.45 5.40
CA ASP A 24 28.39 -45.51 4.22
C ASP A 24 29.35 -44.31 4.13
N LYS A 25 28.98 -43.16 4.73
CA LYS A 25 29.77 -41.94 4.60
C LYS A 25 29.60 -40.94 5.74
N VAL A 26 30.74 -40.53 6.30
CA VAL A 26 30.88 -39.36 7.17
C VAL A 26 31.85 -38.38 6.51
N TYR A 27 31.57 -37.08 6.61
CA TYR A 27 32.42 -36.04 6.04
C TYR A 27 33.20 -35.31 7.14
N ILE A 28 34.50 -35.17 6.95
CA ILE A 28 35.37 -34.35 7.79
C ILE A 28 35.86 -33.17 6.96
N ILE A 29 35.57 -31.96 7.43
CA ILE A 29 36.11 -30.72 6.87
C ILE A 29 37.30 -30.32 7.73
N ARG A 30 38.50 -30.42 7.16
CA ARG A 30 39.78 -30.16 7.83
C ARG A 30 40.37 -28.85 7.35
N LEU A 31 40.87 -28.04 8.30
CA LEU A 31 41.61 -26.82 8.00
C LEU A 31 43.10 -27.15 7.80
N ASN A 32 43.63 -26.85 6.62
CA ASN A 32 45.04 -27.01 6.29
C ASN A 32 45.89 -25.86 6.86
N GLU A 33 47.21 -26.04 6.89
CA GLU A 33 48.15 -25.04 7.41
C GLU A 33 48.10 -23.72 6.62
N ASP A 34 47.84 -23.79 5.31
CA ASP A 34 47.67 -22.65 4.41
C ASP A 34 46.28 -21.98 4.51
N ARG A 35 45.47 -22.38 5.51
CA ARG A 35 44.08 -21.95 5.74
C ARG A 35 43.06 -22.42 4.70
N THR A 36 43.44 -23.28 3.75
CA THR A 36 42.48 -23.93 2.85
C THR A 36 41.71 -25.04 3.59
N LYS A 37 40.58 -25.48 3.03
CA LYS A 37 39.75 -26.55 3.60
C LYS A 37 39.80 -27.80 2.73
N THR A 38 40.05 -28.97 3.33
CA THR A 38 39.94 -30.27 2.66
C THR A 38 38.69 -31.01 3.14
N HIS A 39 37.95 -31.58 2.19
CA HIS A 39 36.83 -32.46 2.45
C HIS A 39 37.29 -33.91 2.36
N ILE A 40 37.27 -34.61 3.49
CA ILE A 40 37.65 -36.01 3.60
C ILE A 40 36.36 -36.80 3.81
N SER A 41 36.10 -37.79 2.95
CA SER A 41 35.01 -38.74 3.17
C SER A 41 35.54 -40.05 3.70
N VAL A 42 34.90 -40.58 4.73
CA VAL A 42 35.27 -41.84 5.39
C VAL A 42 34.05 -42.75 5.49
N ASN A 43 34.24 -44.07 5.42
CA ASN A 43 33.18 -45.04 5.60
C ASN A 43 33.05 -45.37 7.10
N LEU A 44 31.92 -45.03 7.71
CA LEU A 44 31.69 -45.27 9.14
C LEU A 44 31.35 -46.73 9.43
N GLU A 45 30.71 -47.45 8.51
CA GLU A 45 30.46 -48.89 8.62
C GLU A 45 31.78 -49.66 8.82
N SER A 46 32.78 -49.42 7.96
CA SER A 46 34.09 -50.06 8.06
C SER A 46 34.84 -49.72 9.36
N ILE A 47 34.65 -48.52 9.90
CA ILE A 47 35.23 -48.11 11.19
C ILE A 47 34.54 -48.81 12.37
N LEU A 48 33.23 -49.06 12.27
CA LEU A 48 32.46 -49.76 13.29
C LEU A 48 32.77 -51.26 13.32
N GLU A 49 33.02 -51.86 12.14
CA GLU A 49 33.45 -53.25 12.00
C GLU A 49 34.90 -53.46 12.46
N ASP A 50 35.81 -52.57 12.07
CA ASP A 50 37.22 -52.57 12.49
C ASP A 50 37.65 -51.20 13.02
N PRO A 51 37.76 -51.02 14.35
CA PRO A 51 38.24 -49.77 14.95
C PRO A 51 39.67 -49.35 14.53
N ASN A 52 40.45 -50.25 13.94
CA ASN A 52 41.79 -49.95 13.40
C ASN A 52 41.78 -49.65 11.89
N HIS A 53 40.61 -49.65 11.26
CA HIS A 53 40.46 -49.34 9.84
C HIS A 53 41.09 -47.98 9.49
N VAL A 54 41.61 -47.86 8.27
CA VAL A 54 42.34 -46.66 7.79
C VAL A 54 41.48 -45.39 7.81
N ASP A 55 40.16 -45.55 7.73
CA ASP A 55 39.18 -44.47 7.78
C ASP A 55 38.94 -43.92 9.21
N ASN A 56 39.39 -44.62 10.26
CA ASN A 56 39.29 -44.15 11.64
C ASN A 56 40.41 -43.14 11.96
N LEU A 57 40.34 -42.00 11.28
CA LEU A 57 41.35 -40.96 11.28
C LEU A 57 41.51 -40.32 12.67
N ILE A 58 42.73 -39.91 12.98
CA ILE A 58 43.01 -39.05 14.13
C ILE A 58 42.43 -37.67 13.84
N MET A 59 41.62 -37.17 14.77
CA MET A 59 41.01 -35.85 14.68
C MET A 59 42.07 -34.77 14.91
N LYS A 60 41.91 -33.62 14.27
CA LYS A 60 42.75 -32.43 14.47
C LYS A 60 41.91 -31.29 15.05
N GLU A 61 42.61 -30.30 15.60
CA GLU A 61 41.96 -29.06 16.03
C GLU A 61 41.24 -28.41 14.83
N TYR A 62 40.05 -27.87 15.07
CA TYR A 62 39.17 -27.25 14.05
C TYR A 62 38.56 -28.19 13.01
N ASP A 63 38.74 -29.51 13.10
CA ASP A 63 37.98 -30.44 12.26
C ASP A 63 36.47 -30.31 12.53
N VAL A 64 35.68 -30.21 11.46
CA VAL A 64 34.22 -30.28 11.52
C VAL A 64 33.78 -31.63 10.96
N VAL A 65 33.15 -32.44 11.79
CA VAL A 65 32.59 -33.74 11.39
C VAL A 65 31.10 -33.58 11.12
N ASN A 66 30.70 -33.88 9.89
CA ASN A 66 29.30 -33.92 9.49
C ASN A 66 28.85 -35.38 9.34
N VAL A 67 27.92 -35.78 10.20
CA VAL A 67 27.32 -37.11 10.22
C VAL A 67 25.92 -37.00 9.65
N LEU A 68 25.67 -37.71 8.55
CA LEU A 68 24.38 -37.68 7.88
C LEU A 68 23.42 -38.70 8.50
N SER A 69 22.13 -38.41 8.45
CA SER A 69 21.06 -39.35 8.73
C SER A 69 20.56 -40.01 7.44
N ILE A 70 20.07 -41.24 7.53
CA ILE A 70 19.29 -41.87 6.45
C ILE A 70 18.07 -41.03 6.08
N ASP A 71 17.46 -40.33 7.06
CA ASP A 71 16.32 -39.43 6.85
C ASP A 71 16.71 -38.18 6.03
N ASP A 72 18.00 -37.81 5.97
CA ASP A 72 18.47 -36.66 5.16
C ASP A 72 18.29 -36.90 3.65
N PHE A 73 18.01 -38.15 3.26
CA PHE A 73 17.78 -38.58 1.89
C PHE A 73 16.31 -38.88 1.59
N ASP A 74 15.40 -38.68 2.56
CA ASP A 74 13.97 -38.86 2.34
C ASP A 74 13.41 -37.70 1.52
N ASP A 75 12.66 -38.05 0.47
CA ASP A 75 11.97 -37.06 -0.35
C ASP A 75 10.79 -36.46 0.41
N ASN A 76 10.85 -35.15 0.68
CA ASN A 76 9.75 -34.42 1.31
C ASN A 76 8.67 -34.07 0.27
N PHE A 77 7.62 -34.89 0.23
CA PHE A 77 6.45 -34.63 -0.59
C PHE A 77 5.57 -33.55 0.02
N ASN A 78 5.02 -32.69 -0.84
CA ASN A 78 4.12 -31.61 -0.45
C ASN A 78 2.98 -31.47 -1.46
N ILE A 79 1.92 -30.77 -1.06
CA ILE A 79 0.85 -30.29 -1.93
C ILE A 79 0.75 -28.77 -1.78
N SER A 80 0.16 -28.08 -2.76
CA SER A 80 -0.12 -26.64 -2.67
C SER A 80 -1.61 -26.38 -2.66
N VAL A 81 -2.07 -25.47 -1.79
CA VAL A 81 -3.47 -25.02 -1.76
C VAL A 81 -3.49 -23.50 -1.94
N GLU A 82 -4.22 -23.02 -2.95
CA GLU A 82 -4.30 -21.61 -3.33
C GLU A 82 -5.75 -21.18 -3.59
N GLY A 83 -6.05 -19.88 -3.44
CA GLY A 83 -7.34 -19.28 -3.78
C GLY A 83 -8.24 -19.02 -2.57
N ALA A 84 -9.54 -19.33 -2.70
CA ALA A 84 -10.56 -19.01 -1.70
C ALA A 84 -10.53 -19.95 -0.46
N VAL A 85 -9.37 -20.01 0.19
CA VAL A 85 -9.09 -20.73 1.45
C VAL A 85 -8.54 -19.77 2.51
N ARG A 86 -8.60 -20.15 3.79
CA ARG A 86 -8.16 -19.27 4.88
C ARG A 86 -6.65 -19.10 4.95
N GLN A 87 -5.93 -20.17 4.62
CA GLN A 87 -4.47 -20.21 4.63
C GLN A 87 -3.99 -20.86 3.33
N GLU A 88 -3.53 -20.03 2.40
CA GLU A 88 -2.82 -20.49 1.22
C GLU A 88 -1.41 -20.95 1.57
N GLY A 89 -0.85 -21.86 0.78
CA GLY A 89 0.54 -22.27 0.89
C GLY A 89 0.79 -23.73 0.53
N THR A 90 1.98 -24.19 0.89
CA THR A 90 2.37 -25.59 0.77
C THR A 90 2.17 -26.34 2.08
N PHE A 91 1.71 -27.57 1.97
CA PHE A 91 1.45 -28.45 3.11
C PHE A 91 2.17 -29.78 2.89
N ASN A 92 2.66 -30.38 3.98
CA ASN A 92 3.31 -31.69 3.91
C ASN A 92 2.31 -32.74 3.44
N TYR A 93 2.71 -33.54 2.48
CA TYR A 93 1.92 -34.66 1.98
C TYR A 93 2.18 -35.90 2.84
N GLY A 94 1.14 -36.67 3.07
CA GLY A 94 1.21 -38.01 3.65
C GLY A 94 0.39 -38.98 2.81
N ASP A 95 0.77 -40.25 2.81
CA ASP A 95 0.03 -41.28 2.07
C ASP A 95 -1.40 -41.40 2.60
N GLY A 96 -2.37 -41.53 1.68
CA GLY A 96 -3.81 -41.51 1.99
C GLY A 96 -4.41 -40.12 2.26
N MET A 97 -3.67 -39.03 2.03
CA MET A 97 -4.21 -37.67 2.19
C MET A 97 -5.33 -37.39 1.16
N SER A 98 -6.51 -37.00 1.64
CA SER A 98 -7.64 -36.59 0.79
C SER A 98 -7.63 -35.10 0.46
N LEU A 99 -8.40 -34.70 -0.56
CA LEU A 99 -8.66 -33.30 -0.87
C LEU A 99 -9.32 -32.57 0.31
N GLN A 100 -10.26 -33.20 1.01
CA GLN A 100 -10.90 -32.62 2.18
C GLN A 100 -9.88 -32.35 3.30
N SER A 101 -8.97 -33.30 3.56
CA SER A 101 -7.90 -33.12 4.56
C SER A 101 -6.99 -31.94 4.21
N ALA A 102 -6.58 -31.80 2.95
CA ALA A 102 -5.76 -30.67 2.52
C ALA A 102 -6.49 -29.32 2.70
N LEU A 103 -7.78 -29.25 2.35
CA LEU A 103 -8.59 -28.04 2.55
C LEU A 103 -8.80 -27.72 4.04
N PHE A 104 -8.89 -28.74 4.90
CA PHE A 104 -8.93 -28.56 6.35
C PHE A 104 -7.61 -28.01 6.89
N LEU A 105 -6.47 -28.52 6.43
CA LEU A 105 -5.14 -27.97 6.77
C LEU A 105 -4.97 -26.52 6.34
N ALA A 106 -5.59 -26.13 5.21
CA ALA A 106 -5.69 -24.75 4.76
C ALA A 106 -6.68 -23.88 5.56
N GLY A 107 -7.21 -24.39 6.69
CA GLY A 107 -8.17 -23.69 7.55
C GLY A 107 -9.61 -23.66 7.00
N GLY A 108 -9.90 -24.45 5.97
CA GLY A 108 -11.19 -24.51 5.31
C GLY A 108 -11.39 -23.45 4.21
N LEU A 109 -12.54 -23.54 3.57
CA LEU A 109 -12.95 -22.62 2.51
C LEU A 109 -13.33 -21.24 3.09
N THR A 110 -13.11 -20.18 2.32
CA THR A 110 -13.64 -18.85 2.64
C THR A 110 -15.02 -18.65 2.02
N GLN A 111 -15.73 -17.59 2.45
CA GLN A 111 -17.05 -17.26 1.90
C GLN A 111 -17.00 -16.94 0.40
N GLN A 112 -15.85 -16.46 -0.09
CA GLN A 112 -15.61 -16.24 -1.52
C GLN A 112 -15.74 -17.53 -2.35
N ALA A 113 -15.61 -18.71 -1.74
CA ALA A 113 -15.71 -19.99 -2.45
C ALA A 113 -17.16 -20.48 -2.62
N GLU A 114 -18.15 -19.79 -2.05
CA GLU A 114 -19.55 -20.21 -2.08
C GLU A 114 -20.06 -20.39 -3.51
N GLY A 115 -20.60 -21.56 -3.85
CA GLY A 115 -21.13 -21.83 -5.19
C GLY A 115 -20.05 -21.90 -6.30
N SER A 116 -18.77 -21.99 -5.94
CA SER A 116 -17.66 -22.10 -6.90
C SER A 116 -17.24 -23.56 -7.12
N ARG A 117 -15.94 -23.80 -7.33
CA ARG A 117 -15.34 -25.12 -7.51
C ARG A 117 -13.90 -25.17 -7.03
N VAL A 118 -13.46 -26.38 -6.71
CA VAL A 118 -12.06 -26.75 -6.50
C VAL A 118 -11.53 -27.45 -7.74
N GLU A 119 -10.33 -27.09 -8.17
CA GLU A 119 -9.61 -27.73 -9.27
C GLU A 119 -8.31 -28.34 -8.72
N VAL A 120 -8.11 -29.64 -8.93
CA VAL A 120 -6.84 -30.31 -8.61
C VAL A 120 -6.07 -30.54 -9.90
N SER A 121 -4.88 -29.96 -9.97
CA SER A 121 -3.95 -30.11 -11.08
C SER A 121 -2.77 -30.96 -10.65
N ARG A 122 -2.45 -31.95 -11.49
CA ARG A 122 -1.22 -32.72 -11.37
C ARG A 122 -0.28 -32.25 -12.46
N ILE A 123 0.95 -31.90 -12.06
CA ILE A 123 2.03 -31.51 -12.98
C ILE A 123 3.13 -32.57 -13.08
N MET A 124 3.21 -33.46 -12.09
CA MET A 124 4.20 -34.51 -11.93
C MET A 124 3.51 -35.76 -11.36
N ASP A 125 3.67 -36.91 -12.02
CA ASP A 125 3.32 -38.21 -11.46
C ASP A 125 4.58 -38.78 -10.76
N TYR A 126 4.49 -39.01 -9.45
CA TYR A 126 5.53 -39.69 -8.69
C TYR A 126 5.30 -41.21 -8.70
N ASP A 127 6.32 -41.96 -9.11
CA ASP A 127 6.30 -43.43 -9.15
C ASP A 127 7.12 -43.98 -7.98
N ILE A 128 6.42 -44.41 -6.92
CA ILE A 128 7.01 -44.85 -5.65
C ILE A 128 7.93 -46.07 -5.82
N ASN A 129 7.65 -46.94 -6.79
CA ASN A 129 8.43 -48.16 -7.00
C ASN A 129 9.77 -47.87 -7.68
N THR A 130 9.85 -46.82 -8.48
CA THR A 130 11.04 -46.46 -9.24
C THR A 130 11.76 -45.22 -8.73
N ASN A 131 11.19 -44.58 -7.69
CA ASN A 131 11.57 -43.26 -7.20
C ASN A 131 11.83 -42.25 -8.34
N LYS A 132 10.89 -42.17 -9.29
CA LYS A 132 11.02 -41.31 -10.48
C LYS A 132 9.81 -40.41 -10.66
N LEU A 133 10.09 -39.17 -11.04
CA LEU A 133 9.10 -38.18 -11.41
C LEU A 133 8.86 -38.22 -12.92
N LYS A 134 7.61 -38.39 -13.32
CA LYS A 134 7.17 -38.35 -14.71
C LYS A 134 6.34 -37.08 -14.92
N PRO A 135 6.75 -36.14 -15.78
CA PRO A 135 5.97 -34.93 -16.02
C PRO A 135 4.62 -35.29 -16.66
N ARG A 136 3.54 -34.81 -16.06
CA ARG A 136 2.17 -34.96 -16.56
C ARG A 136 1.40 -33.72 -16.16
N ARG A 137 0.97 -32.90 -17.12
CA ARG A 137 0.18 -31.69 -16.86
C ARG A 137 -1.28 -31.96 -17.19
N ALA A 138 -2.11 -32.16 -16.18
CA ALA A 138 -3.54 -32.37 -16.36
C ALA A 138 -4.34 -31.88 -15.14
N ILE A 139 -5.53 -31.35 -15.38
CA ILE A 139 -6.55 -31.23 -14.34
C ILE A 139 -7.08 -32.64 -14.10
N VAL A 140 -6.83 -33.18 -12.91
CA VAL A 140 -7.19 -34.56 -12.56
C VAL A 140 -8.53 -34.64 -11.84
N LYS A 141 -8.98 -33.53 -11.24
CA LYS A 141 -10.27 -33.46 -10.56
C LYS A 141 -10.84 -32.05 -10.58
N GLN A 142 -12.16 -31.95 -10.72
CA GLN A 142 -12.94 -30.75 -10.44
C GLN A 142 -14.08 -31.13 -9.51
N VAL A 143 -14.31 -30.33 -8.47
CA VAL A 143 -15.37 -30.55 -7.47
C VAL A 143 -16.13 -29.24 -7.29
N SER A 144 -17.45 -29.27 -7.41
CA SER A 144 -18.30 -28.12 -7.09
C SER A 144 -18.38 -27.88 -5.59
N ILE A 145 -18.47 -26.62 -5.18
CA ILE A 145 -18.68 -26.21 -3.79
C ILE A 145 -20.15 -25.79 -3.63
N GLY A 146 -20.83 -26.35 -2.63
CA GLY A 146 -22.22 -25.97 -2.31
C GLY A 146 -22.34 -24.53 -1.80
N SER A 147 -23.57 -24.00 -1.77
CA SER A 147 -23.85 -22.68 -1.16
C SER A 147 -23.68 -22.68 0.37
N ASP A 148 -23.63 -23.85 0.98
CA ASP A 148 -23.32 -24.07 2.40
C ASP A 148 -21.82 -24.24 2.67
N LEU A 149 -20.97 -24.05 1.65
CA LEU A 149 -19.52 -24.30 1.69
C LEU A 149 -19.18 -25.77 2.00
N VAL A 150 -20.11 -26.70 1.80
CA VAL A 150 -19.87 -28.13 1.94
C VAL A 150 -19.39 -28.66 0.59
N LEU A 151 -18.31 -29.46 0.65
CA LEU A 151 -17.80 -30.17 -0.51
C LEU A 151 -18.69 -31.36 -0.81
N SER A 152 -18.83 -31.69 -2.09
CA SER A 152 -19.53 -32.89 -2.49
C SER A 152 -18.77 -34.14 -2.01
N LYS A 153 -19.47 -35.27 -1.85
CA LYS A 153 -18.87 -36.52 -1.34
C LYS A 153 -17.67 -36.99 -2.18
N GLU A 154 -17.66 -36.65 -3.46
CA GLU A 154 -16.55 -36.92 -4.39
C GLU A 154 -15.24 -36.21 -4.03
N ALA A 155 -15.26 -35.21 -3.14
CA ALA A 155 -14.07 -34.57 -2.58
C ALA A 155 -13.48 -35.33 -1.39
N GLU A 156 -14.33 -35.95 -0.57
CA GLU A 156 -13.89 -36.77 0.56
C GLU A 156 -13.14 -38.02 0.05
N ASP A 157 -13.66 -38.61 -1.03
CA ASP A 157 -13.12 -39.83 -1.63
C ASP A 157 -11.91 -39.58 -2.57
N PHE A 158 -11.51 -38.31 -2.81
CA PHE A 158 -10.42 -38.00 -3.73
C PHE A 158 -9.06 -37.96 -3.02
N GLU A 159 -8.28 -39.02 -3.22
CA GLU A 159 -6.88 -39.10 -2.76
C GLU A 159 -5.95 -38.22 -3.59
N LEU A 160 -5.18 -37.39 -2.88
CA LEU A 160 -4.13 -36.56 -3.46
C LEU A 160 -2.88 -37.39 -3.71
N LYS A 161 -2.00 -36.87 -4.56
CA LYS A 161 -0.65 -37.39 -4.77
C LYS A 161 0.40 -36.32 -4.46
N PRO A 162 1.67 -36.72 -4.29
CA PRO A 162 2.76 -35.77 -4.17
C PRO A 162 2.73 -34.71 -5.27
N PHE A 163 2.92 -33.45 -4.87
CA PHE A 163 2.99 -32.26 -5.71
C PHE A 163 1.69 -31.88 -6.43
N ASP A 164 0.54 -32.43 -6.01
CA ASP A 164 -0.76 -31.94 -6.47
C ASP A 164 -0.97 -30.47 -6.07
N GLN A 165 -1.55 -29.72 -6.99
CA GLN A 165 -1.87 -28.31 -6.82
C GLN A 165 -3.39 -28.15 -6.76
N ILE A 166 -3.88 -27.66 -5.63
CA ILE A 166 -5.29 -27.46 -5.35
C ILE A 166 -5.61 -25.97 -5.48
N PHE A 167 -6.49 -25.64 -6.42
CA PHE A 167 -6.97 -24.28 -6.64
C PHE A 167 -8.44 -24.18 -6.26
N VAL A 168 -8.74 -23.44 -5.19
CA VAL A 168 -10.11 -23.11 -4.82
C VAL A 168 -10.50 -21.82 -5.52
N ARG A 169 -11.40 -21.91 -6.49
CA ARG A 169 -11.82 -20.73 -7.26
C ARG A 169 -12.68 -19.81 -6.38
N SER A 170 -12.52 -18.50 -6.53
CA SER A 170 -13.50 -17.55 -6.01
C SER A 170 -14.73 -17.54 -6.90
N ASN A 171 -15.90 -17.42 -6.29
CA ASN A 171 -17.14 -17.15 -6.98
C ASN A 171 -17.06 -15.73 -7.60
N PRO A 172 -17.20 -15.59 -8.93
CA PRO A 172 -17.13 -14.30 -9.60
C PRO A 172 -18.27 -13.35 -9.21
N ASP A 173 -19.39 -13.89 -8.72
CA ASP A 173 -20.56 -13.13 -8.27
C ASP A 173 -20.49 -12.78 -6.77
N PHE A 174 -19.45 -13.24 -6.06
CA PHE A 174 -19.26 -12.90 -4.65
C PHE A 174 -18.87 -11.43 -4.49
N GLU A 175 -19.68 -10.69 -3.76
CA GLU A 175 -19.39 -9.30 -3.38
C GLU A 175 -19.36 -9.20 -1.85
N PRO A 176 -18.23 -8.80 -1.24
CA PRO A 176 -18.19 -8.59 0.20
C PRO A 176 -19.13 -7.45 0.60
N ALA A 177 -19.70 -7.53 1.81
CA ALA A 177 -20.54 -6.47 2.33
C ALA A 177 -19.74 -5.17 2.48
N ILE A 178 -20.09 -4.17 1.67
CA ILE A 178 -19.49 -2.84 1.72
C ILE A 178 -20.26 -1.97 2.71
N ASN A 179 -19.56 -1.36 3.65
CA ASN A 179 -20.17 -0.55 4.71
C ASN A 179 -19.89 0.94 4.54
N VAL A 180 -20.88 1.75 4.89
CA VAL A 180 -20.82 3.21 5.00
C VAL A 180 -21.31 3.67 6.36
N LYS A 181 -20.91 4.86 6.79
CA LYS A 181 -21.28 5.42 8.09
C LYS A 181 -22.08 6.70 7.93
N ILE A 182 -23.17 6.83 8.67
CA ILE A 182 -23.95 8.06 8.76
C ILE A 182 -24.09 8.50 10.22
N LEU A 183 -23.75 9.76 10.49
CA LEU A 183 -23.67 10.33 11.83
C LEU A 183 -24.45 11.64 11.94
N GLY A 184 -24.90 11.94 13.15
CA GLY A 184 -25.56 13.20 13.49
C GLY A 184 -27.07 13.15 13.31
N GLU A 185 -27.64 14.20 12.73
CA GLU A 185 -29.08 14.50 12.72
C GLU A 185 -29.88 13.69 11.67
N VAL A 186 -29.89 12.38 11.87
CA VAL A 186 -30.81 11.43 11.22
C VAL A 186 -31.56 10.64 12.29
N LYS A 187 -32.68 10.01 11.93
CA LYS A 187 -33.47 9.25 12.89
C LYS A 187 -32.69 8.07 13.48
N TYR A 188 -31.90 7.39 12.67
CA TYR A 188 -31.09 6.22 13.07
C TYR A 188 -29.64 6.35 12.59
N PRO A 189 -28.76 7.06 13.32
CA PRO A 189 -27.34 7.14 12.98
C PRO A 189 -26.66 5.78 13.20
N GLY A 190 -25.67 5.44 12.38
CA GLY A 190 -24.98 4.15 12.47
C GLY A 190 -24.20 3.74 11.21
N THR A 191 -23.83 2.47 11.17
CA THR A 191 -23.19 1.82 10.02
C THR A 191 -24.25 1.10 9.20
N TYR A 192 -24.19 1.24 7.88
CA TYR A 192 -25.11 0.62 6.94
C TYR A 192 -24.34 -0.14 5.86
N ALA A 193 -24.77 -1.36 5.56
CA ALA A 193 -24.32 -2.08 4.38
C ALA A 193 -24.97 -1.50 3.12
N LEU A 194 -24.18 -1.34 2.06
CA LEU A 194 -24.68 -1.01 0.73
C LEU A 194 -25.45 -2.21 0.17
N LEU A 195 -26.64 -1.95 -0.36
CA LEU A 195 -27.51 -2.98 -0.96
C LEU A 195 -27.22 -3.20 -2.44
N ARG A 196 -26.49 -2.29 -3.08
CA ARG A 196 -26.13 -2.33 -4.50
C ARG A 196 -24.94 -1.42 -4.80
N LYS A 197 -24.14 -1.77 -5.81
CA LYS A 197 -22.96 -1.00 -6.26
C LYS A 197 -23.23 0.48 -6.57
N ASN A 198 -24.45 0.83 -6.96
CA ASN A 198 -24.84 2.19 -7.33
C ASN A 198 -25.75 2.86 -6.28
N GLU A 199 -25.74 2.39 -5.03
CA GLU A 199 -26.52 3.02 -3.97
C GLU A 199 -26.05 4.47 -3.75
N LYS A 200 -27.00 5.38 -3.60
CA LYS A 200 -26.76 6.82 -3.52
C LYS A 200 -27.11 7.36 -2.14
N ILE A 201 -26.58 8.54 -1.82
CA ILE A 201 -26.78 9.22 -0.53
C ILE A 201 -28.27 9.32 -0.14
N SER A 202 -29.15 9.72 -1.06
CA SER A 202 -30.59 9.81 -0.78
C SER A 202 -31.22 8.49 -0.27
N SER A 203 -30.81 7.35 -0.84
CA SER A 203 -31.25 6.01 -0.43
C SER A 203 -30.78 5.69 1.00
N LEU A 204 -29.53 6.03 1.32
CA LEU A 204 -28.99 5.87 2.67
C LEU A 204 -29.73 6.74 3.69
N ILE A 205 -30.04 7.99 3.35
CA ILE A 205 -30.79 8.91 4.23
C ILE A 205 -32.20 8.38 4.50
N GLU A 206 -32.87 7.87 3.47
CA GLU A 206 -34.19 7.25 3.59
C GLU A 206 -34.15 6.04 4.54
N ARG A 207 -33.17 5.15 4.36
CA ARG A 207 -32.94 4.00 5.24
C ARG A 207 -32.57 4.39 6.67
N ALA A 208 -31.88 5.50 6.85
CA ALA A 208 -31.59 6.08 8.17
C ALA A 208 -32.82 6.72 8.84
N GLY A 209 -34.01 6.58 8.24
CA GLY A 209 -35.28 7.10 8.73
C GLY A 209 -35.49 8.58 8.46
N GLY A 210 -34.73 9.16 7.52
CA GLY A 210 -34.77 10.56 7.17
C GLY A 210 -33.95 11.47 8.09
N LEU A 211 -33.90 12.75 7.72
CA LEU A 211 -33.29 13.82 8.52
C LEU A 211 -34.19 14.20 9.70
N THR A 212 -33.59 14.57 10.84
CA THR A 212 -34.35 15.17 11.95
C THR A 212 -34.75 16.62 11.62
N SER A 213 -35.66 17.21 12.40
CA SER A 213 -36.02 18.63 12.28
C SER A 213 -34.88 19.59 12.63
N TYR A 214 -33.81 19.10 13.27
CA TYR A 214 -32.65 19.90 13.66
C TYR A 214 -31.49 19.78 12.67
N ALA A 215 -31.61 18.90 11.67
CA ALA A 215 -30.58 18.64 10.68
C ALA A 215 -30.24 19.87 9.84
N TYR A 216 -28.95 20.15 9.72
CA TYR A 216 -28.46 21.27 8.92
C TYR A 216 -27.87 20.80 7.60
N MET A 217 -28.70 20.80 6.56
CA MET A 217 -28.35 20.30 5.22
C MET A 217 -27.16 21.03 4.58
N ASP A 218 -27.01 22.34 4.80
CA ASP A 218 -25.87 23.12 4.29
C ASP A 218 -24.55 22.84 5.04
N GLY A 219 -24.60 22.11 6.15
CA GLY A 219 -23.45 21.73 6.96
C GLY A 219 -22.98 20.31 6.80
N VAL A 220 -23.60 19.56 5.91
CA VAL A 220 -23.26 18.15 5.70
C VAL A 220 -21.85 18.02 5.17
N LYS A 221 -21.09 17.10 5.76
CA LYS A 221 -19.74 16.75 5.34
C LYS A 221 -19.72 15.29 4.94
N MET A 222 -19.10 15.00 3.81
CA MET A 222 -18.83 13.65 3.37
C MET A 222 -17.32 13.44 3.35
N PHE A 223 -16.88 12.32 3.90
CA PHE A 223 -15.50 11.89 3.91
C PHE A 223 -15.39 10.57 3.18
N ARG A 224 -14.43 10.49 2.27
CA ARG A 224 -14.13 9.27 1.51
C ARG A 224 -12.76 8.78 1.86
N LYS A 225 -12.66 7.51 2.23
CA LYS A 225 -11.38 6.85 2.45
C LYS A 225 -10.97 6.13 1.18
N PHE A 226 -9.74 6.32 0.77
CA PHE A 226 -9.16 5.58 -0.35
C PHE A 226 -7.74 5.16 0.03
N LYS A 227 -7.34 4.00 -0.50
CA LYS A 227 -5.98 3.50 -0.33
C LYS A 227 -5.14 4.03 -1.48
N THR A 228 -4.02 4.66 -1.16
CA THR A 228 -2.98 4.95 -2.14
C THR A 228 -1.81 4.04 -1.86
N MET A 229 -1.26 3.47 -2.93
CA MET A 229 0.10 2.95 -2.88
C MET A 229 1.00 4.17 -2.89
N GLU A 230 1.69 4.43 -1.79
CA GLU A 230 2.77 5.42 -1.80
C GLU A 230 4.03 4.68 -2.23
N ASP A 231 4.55 5.04 -3.40
CA ASP A 231 5.93 4.73 -3.73
C ASP A 231 6.77 5.55 -2.74
N ASN A 232 7.47 4.89 -1.82
CA ASN A 232 8.43 5.53 -0.91
C ASN A 232 9.62 6.21 -1.63
N LEU A 233 9.56 6.41 -2.95
CA LEU A 233 10.62 6.94 -3.80
C LEU A 233 10.94 8.42 -3.55
N ILE A 234 10.04 9.20 -2.94
CA ILE A 234 10.19 10.68 -2.90
C ILE A 234 10.75 11.19 -1.57
N GLN A 235 10.78 10.39 -0.50
CA GLN A 235 11.30 10.87 0.81
C GLN A 235 12.80 10.61 1.05
N SER A 236 13.47 9.86 0.17
CA SER A 236 14.92 9.55 0.28
C SER A 236 15.80 10.30 -0.72
N SER A 237 15.23 11.11 -1.63
CA SER A 237 15.97 11.76 -2.72
C SER A 237 16.54 13.15 -2.40
N GLU A 238 16.86 13.43 -1.14
CA GLU A 238 17.93 14.37 -0.82
C GLU A 238 19.09 13.56 -0.25
N MET A 239 19.83 12.88 -1.14
CA MET A 239 21.15 12.36 -0.79
C MET A 239 21.99 13.54 -0.29
N ASN A 240 22.36 13.52 0.99
CA ASN A 240 23.35 14.43 1.57
C ASN A 240 24.73 14.08 0.99
N ILE A 241 24.97 14.49 -0.25
CA ILE A 241 26.27 14.41 -0.89
C ILE A 241 27.12 15.52 -0.29
N SER A 242 28.22 15.17 0.38
CA SER A 242 29.14 16.17 0.93
C SER A 242 29.65 17.07 -0.19
N GLU A 243 29.83 18.37 0.11
CA GLU A 243 30.35 19.34 -0.87
C GLU A 243 31.76 18.96 -1.37
N GLU A 244 32.50 18.20 -0.57
CA GLU A 244 33.81 17.65 -0.92
C GLU A 244 33.71 16.58 -2.02
N LEU A 245 32.68 15.72 -1.95
CA LEU A 245 32.39 14.72 -2.97
C LEU A 245 31.85 15.35 -4.26
N LYS A 246 31.04 16.42 -4.18
CA LYS A 246 30.64 17.18 -5.37
C LYS A 246 31.84 17.76 -6.11
N LYS A 247 32.81 18.31 -5.38
CA LYS A 247 34.04 18.87 -5.96
C LYS A 247 34.92 17.79 -6.60
N SER A 248 35.04 16.60 -5.99
CA SER A 248 35.82 15.52 -6.58
C SER A 248 35.19 14.96 -7.85
N ILE A 249 33.85 14.85 -7.90
CA ILE A 249 33.10 14.41 -9.09
C ILE A 249 33.24 15.40 -10.25
N LEU A 250 33.22 16.71 -9.95
CA LEU A 250 33.37 17.75 -10.98
C LEU A 250 34.79 17.84 -11.57
N ASN A 251 35.80 17.38 -10.82
CA ASN A 251 37.21 17.52 -11.21
C ASN A 251 37.82 16.25 -11.82
N ASP A 252 37.21 15.07 -11.65
CA ASP A 252 37.70 13.82 -12.25
C ASP A 252 36.54 12.99 -12.88
N PRO A 253 36.47 12.91 -14.22
CA PRO A 253 35.46 12.12 -14.93
C PRO A 253 35.47 10.62 -14.60
N LYS A 254 36.61 10.05 -14.15
CA LYS A 254 36.68 8.64 -13.74
C LYS A 254 35.92 8.38 -12.45
N ILE A 255 35.93 9.32 -11.51
CA ILE A 255 35.20 9.21 -10.24
C ILE A 255 33.69 9.22 -10.48
N ALA A 256 33.22 10.06 -11.41
CA ALA A 256 31.82 10.03 -11.84
C ALA A 256 31.44 8.63 -12.37
N SER A 257 32.27 8.02 -13.22
CA SER A 257 31.98 6.70 -13.80
C SER A 257 31.95 5.54 -12.79
N ILE A 258 32.78 5.61 -11.74
CA ILE A 258 32.81 4.62 -10.64
C ILE A 258 31.56 4.77 -9.78
N TYR A 259 31.15 6.01 -9.49
CA TYR A 259 29.95 6.29 -8.70
C TYR A 259 28.66 5.89 -9.44
N THR A 260 28.56 6.18 -10.74
CA THR A 260 27.41 5.75 -11.56
C THR A 260 27.26 4.23 -11.57
N ARG A 261 28.37 3.48 -11.68
CA ARG A 261 28.37 2.02 -11.65
C ARG A 261 27.98 1.45 -10.28
N GLN A 262 28.37 2.11 -9.19
CA GLN A 262 27.97 1.74 -7.83
C GLN A 262 26.47 2.00 -7.59
N LEU A 263 25.94 3.12 -8.09
CA LEU A 263 24.51 3.44 -8.07
C LEU A 263 23.69 2.42 -8.86
N GLU A 264 24.14 2.02 -10.05
CA GLU A 264 23.46 1.01 -10.87
C GLU A 264 23.39 -0.37 -10.19
N LYS A 265 24.48 -0.81 -9.54
CA LYS A 265 24.49 -2.07 -8.78
C LYS A 265 23.59 -2.01 -7.54
N ASN A 266 23.64 -0.93 -6.77
CA ASN A 266 22.80 -0.77 -5.58
C ASN A 266 21.31 -0.64 -5.95
N ASN A 267 20.98 -0.01 -7.07
CA ASN A 267 19.60 0.12 -7.54
C ASN A 267 18.98 -1.25 -7.91
N ALA A 268 19.75 -2.19 -8.48
CA ALA A 268 19.23 -3.49 -8.89
C ALA A 268 18.78 -4.39 -7.71
N ASP A 269 19.45 -4.28 -6.55
CA ASP A 269 19.05 -4.97 -5.33
C ASP A 269 17.93 -4.22 -4.58
N PHE A 270 17.90 -2.89 -4.70
CA PHE A 270 16.85 -2.01 -4.15
C PHE A 270 15.47 -2.27 -4.82
N PHE A 271 15.43 -2.39 -6.15
CA PHE A 271 14.18 -2.66 -6.89
C PHE A 271 13.55 -4.03 -6.58
N ARG A 272 14.36 -5.03 -6.15
CA ARG A 272 13.86 -6.36 -5.80
C ARG A 272 13.24 -6.43 -4.40
N GLN A 273 13.66 -5.56 -3.49
CA GLN A 273 13.23 -5.59 -2.09
C GLN A 273 11.97 -4.75 -1.84
N ASP A 274 11.76 -3.66 -2.60
CA ASP A 274 10.64 -2.73 -2.39
C ASP A 274 9.30 -3.14 -3.02
N LEU A 275 9.28 -4.13 -3.92
CA LEU A 275 8.01 -4.74 -4.36
C LEU A 275 7.28 -5.49 -3.23
N LYS A 276 7.96 -5.79 -2.11
CA LYS A 276 7.37 -6.43 -0.93
C LYS A 276 6.96 -5.45 0.17
N ASN A 277 7.41 -4.19 0.12
CA ASN A 277 7.23 -3.19 1.17
C ASN A 277 6.34 -2.01 0.74
N THR A 278 5.32 -2.24 -0.08
CA THR A 278 4.32 -1.20 -0.36
C THR A 278 3.43 -1.00 0.87
N THR A 279 3.76 -0.02 1.71
CA THR A 279 2.89 0.44 2.80
C THR A 279 1.63 1.06 2.22
N GLN A 280 0.49 0.37 2.35
CA GLN A 280 -0.81 0.92 1.98
C GLN A 280 -1.17 2.07 2.94
N ILE A 281 -1.22 3.30 2.44
CA ILE A 281 -1.65 4.45 3.23
C ILE A 281 -3.14 4.67 3.01
N THR A 282 -3.90 4.73 4.11
CA THR A 282 -5.31 5.10 4.08
C THR A 282 -5.44 6.62 4.10
N ASN A 283 -5.74 7.21 2.96
CA ASN A 283 -6.02 8.63 2.84
C ASN A 283 -7.50 8.92 3.05
N THR A 284 -7.81 10.11 3.59
CA THR A 284 -9.19 10.58 3.76
C THR A 284 -9.34 11.92 3.06
N GLU A 285 -10.27 12.00 2.11
CA GLU A 285 -10.64 13.26 1.45
C GLU A 285 -12.01 13.73 1.88
N MET A 286 -12.22 15.04 1.79
CA MET A 286 -13.53 15.65 1.94
C MET A 286 -14.20 15.75 0.58
N VAL A 287 -15.35 15.11 0.43
CA VAL A 287 -16.17 15.17 -0.78
C VAL A 287 -17.22 16.25 -0.61
N TYR A 288 -17.24 17.22 -1.53
CA TYR A 288 -18.25 18.26 -1.53
C TYR A 288 -19.64 17.67 -1.82
N LEU A 289 -20.60 17.97 -0.93
CA LEU A 289 -21.98 17.49 -1.02
C LEU A 289 -22.97 18.64 -0.78
N ASP A 290 -23.92 18.79 -1.70
CA ASP A 290 -25.09 19.66 -1.55
C ASP A 290 -26.30 18.76 -1.27
N LEU A 291 -26.57 18.49 0.01
CA LEU A 291 -27.56 17.50 0.41
C LEU A 291 -28.98 17.92 -0.01
N GLU A 292 -29.29 19.21 0.02
CA GLU A 292 -30.60 19.72 -0.40
C GLU A 292 -30.86 19.36 -1.88
N LYS A 293 -29.90 19.62 -2.77
CA LYS A 293 -30.02 19.20 -4.17
C LYS A 293 -30.00 17.69 -4.36
N ALA A 294 -29.30 16.95 -3.51
CA ALA A 294 -29.24 15.49 -3.58
C ALA A 294 -30.60 14.86 -3.25
N LEU A 295 -31.32 15.40 -2.26
CA LEU A 295 -32.62 14.91 -1.82
C LEU A 295 -33.77 15.38 -2.73
N LYS A 296 -33.66 16.58 -3.33
CA LYS A 296 -34.69 17.09 -4.26
C LYS A 296 -34.84 16.28 -5.54
N SER A 297 -33.77 15.65 -6.03
CA SER A 297 -33.83 14.85 -7.26
C SER A 297 -32.86 13.67 -7.24
N LYS A 298 -33.40 12.47 -7.52
CA LYS A 298 -32.61 11.23 -7.60
C LYS A 298 -31.53 11.27 -8.71
N THR A 299 -31.71 12.10 -9.73
CA THR A 299 -30.77 12.29 -10.85
C THR A 299 -29.79 13.44 -10.64
N SER A 300 -29.89 14.18 -9.54
CA SER A 300 -28.98 15.26 -9.19
C SER A 300 -27.52 14.80 -9.18
N LYS A 301 -26.62 15.61 -9.74
CA LYS A 301 -25.16 15.38 -9.65
C LYS A 301 -24.65 15.42 -8.21
N HIS A 302 -25.41 16.00 -7.28
CA HIS A 302 -25.11 16.00 -5.85
C HIS A 302 -25.60 14.73 -5.14
N ASN A 303 -26.46 13.92 -5.76
CA ASN A 303 -26.87 12.61 -5.24
C ASN A 303 -25.80 11.58 -5.61
N LEU A 304 -24.66 11.68 -4.92
CA LEU A 304 -23.46 10.89 -5.20
C LEU A 304 -23.68 9.41 -4.90
N VAL A 305 -22.99 8.56 -5.67
CA VAL A 305 -22.86 7.14 -5.40
C VAL A 305 -21.91 6.95 -4.22
N LEU A 306 -22.30 6.06 -3.32
CA LEU A 306 -21.54 5.71 -2.13
C LEU A 306 -20.48 4.65 -2.45
N HIS A 307 -19.34 4.77 -1.79
CA HIS A 307 -18.23 3.82 -1.86
C HIS A 307 -17.90 3.29 -0.47
N GLU A 308 -17.12 2.21 -0.46
CA GLU A 308 -16.66 1.60 0.78
C GLU A 308 -15.98 2.62 1.68
N ASN A 309 -16.34 2.57 2.98
CA ASN A 309 -15.81 3.44 4.02
C ASN A 309 -16.17 4.93 3.90
N ASP A 310 -17.11 5.30 3.01
CA ASP A 310 -17.69 6.65 3.01
C ASP A 310 -18.34 6.95 4.37
N SER A 311 -18.13 8.17 4.86
CA SER A 311 -18.70 8.66 6.11
C SER A 311 -19.41 9.99 5.89
N ILE A 312 -20.69 10.06 6.26
CA ILE A 312 -21.54 11.24 6.12
C ILE A 312 -21.88 11.77 7.50
N VAL A 313 -21.58 13.05 7.73
CA VAL A 313 -21.81 13.74 8.99
C VAL A 313 -22.83 14.85 8.75
N ILE A 314 -23.97 14.75 9.41
CA ILE A 314 -25.08 15.70 9.29
C ILE A 314 -25.15 16.46 10.61
N PRO A 315 -24.64 17.70 10.68
CA PRO A 315 -24.61 18.43 11.94
C PRO A 315 -25.99 18.97 12.31
N LYS A 316 -26.12 19.33 13.58
CA LYS A 316 -27.22 20.15 14.09
C LYS A 316 -27.13 21.57 13.55
N THR A 317 -28.28 22.21 13.36
CA THR A 317 -28.38 23.63 13.00
C THR A 317 -27.74 24.50 14.08
N MET A 318 -26.85 25.40 13.63
CA MET A 318 -26.16 26.39 14.49
C MET A 318 -26.59 27.79 14.09
N ASP A 319 -27.37 28.48 14.93
CA ASP A 319 -27.88 29.83 14.64
C ASP A 319 -26.85 30.96 14.88
N VAL A 320 -25.56 30.64 14.79
CA VAL A 320 -24.44 31.55 15.02
C VAL A 320 -23.48 31.57 13.85
N VAL A 321 -22.72 32.65 13.73
CA VAL A 321 -21.57 32.81 12.84
C VAL A 321 -20.34 33.00 13.72
N HIS A 322 -19.30 32.21 13.46
CA HIS A 322 -18.03 32.32 14.17
C HIS A 322 -17.12 33.30 13.45
N ILE A 323 -16.45 34.17 14.19
CA ILE A 323 -15.46 35.12 13.69
C ILE A 323 -14.15 34.79 14.38
N THR A 324 -13.08 34.64 13.61
CA THR A 324 -11.77 34.19 14.11
C THR A 324 -10.65 34.98 13.43
N GLY A 325 -9.54 35.18 14.13
CA GLY A 325 -8.36 35.89 13.64
C GLY A 325 -7.88 36.97 14.61
N GLU A 326 -7.08 37.90 14.10
CA GLU A 326 -6.61 39.04 14.89
C GLU A 326 -7.69 40.15 14.90
N LEU A 327 -8.58 40.10 15.88
CA LEU A 327 -9.74 40.99 15.99
C LEU A 327 -9.43 42.20 16.88
N MET A 328 -10.23 43.27 16.80
CA MET A 328 -10.13 44.40 17.73
C MET A 328 -10.84 44.14 19.07
N ASN A 329 -11.46 42.97 19.23
CA ASN A 329 -12.06 42.48 20.46
C ASN A 329 -10.99 42.31 21.56
N LEU A 330 -11.26 42.86 22.76
CA LEU A 330 -10.37 42.83 23.93
C LEU A 330 -10.33 41.46 24.65
N GLN A 331 -11.24 40.53 24.35
CA GLN A 331 -11.41 39.26 25.08
C GLN A 331 -10.88 38.01 24.34
N GLY A 332 -10.25 38.15 23.16
CA GLY A 332 -9.58 37.02 22.48
C GLY A 332 -9.62 37.04 20.94
N ASN A 333 -9.10 35.96 20.35
CA ASN A 333 -8.92 35.80 18.88
C ASN A 333 -10.16 35.25 18.16
N SER A 334 -11.29 35.11 18.85
CA SER A 334 -12.54 34.65 18.26
C SER A 334 -13.76 35.18 19.01
N ILE A 335 -14.89 35.24 18.31
CA ILE A 335 -16.20 35.56 18.88
C ILE A 335 -17.30 34.93 18.03
N SER A 336 -18.42 34.55 18.65
CA SER A 336 -19.61 34.07 17.95
C SER A 336 -20.71 35.12 17.99
N ALA A 337 -21.43 35.30 16.89
CA ALA A 337 -22.53 36.24 16.78
C ALA A 337 -23.78 35.55 16.25
N PRO A 338 -25.01 35.98 16.64
CA PRO A 338 -26.24 35.46 16.05
C PRO A 338 -26.24 35.63 14.52
N PHE A 339 -26.78 34.64 13.81
CA PHE A 339 -26.91 34.72 12.37
C PHE A 339 -28.05 35.68 11.96
N PHE A 340 -27.73 36.60 11.05
CA PHE A 340 -28.66 37.52 10.41
C PHE A 340 -28.70 37.29 8.89
N ASN A 341 -29.92 37.18 8.35
CA ASN A 341 -30.17 36.97 6.93
C ASN A 341 -29.52 38.05 6.06
N SER A 342 -29.01 37.63 4.89
CA SER A 342 -28.43 38.50 3.86
C SER A 342 -27.20 39.32 4.28
N LYS A 343 -26.64 39.10 5.48
CA LYS A 343 -25.42 39.77 5.93
C LYS A 343 -24.17 39.10 5.38
N ARG A 344 -23.12 39.90 5.20
CA ARG A 344 -21.81 39.49 4.67
C ARG A 344 -20.75 39.53 5.75
N ALA A 345 -19.63 38.84 5.57
CA ALA A 345 -18.60 38.76 6.61
C ALA A 345 -18.14 40.12 7.18
N ASN A 346 -18.00 41.14 6.33
CA ASN A 346 -17.64 42.50 6.79
C ASN A 346 -18.66 43.11 7.77
N TYR A 347 -19.95 42.80 7.66
CA TYR A 347 -20.96 43.23 8.64
C TYR A 347 -20.65 42.65 10.01
N TYR A 348 -20.36 41.35 10.07
CA TYR A 348 -20.10 40.67 11.33
C TYR A 348 -18.82 41.15 12.01
N VAL A 349 -17.74 41.30 11.23
CA VAL A 349 -16.46 41.81 11.74
C VAL A 349 -16.63 43.23 12.31
N LYS A 350 -17.36 44.11 11.61
CA LYS A 350 -17.58 45.48 12.09
C LYS A 350 -18.45 45.58 13.34
N ASN A 351 -19.55 44.83 13.39
CA ASN A 351 -20.56 45.01 14.44
C ASN A 351 -20.31 44.15 15.68
N PHE A 352 -19.62 43.01 15.55
CA PHE A 352 -19.41 42.08 16.68
C PHE A 352 -17.94 41.91 17.06
N ALA A 353 -16.99 42.11 16.15
CA ALA A 353 -15.56 41.91 16.43
C ALA A 353 -14.77 43.21 16.65
N GLY A 354 -15.46 44.34 16.84
CA GLY A 354 -14.84 45.68 16.99
C GLY A 354 -14.19 46.22 15.71
N GLY A 355 -14.39 45.54 14.58
CA GLY A 355 -13.74 45.86 13.31
C GLY A 355 -12.48 45.04 13.01
N PHE A 356 -11.78 45.44 11.96
CA PHE A 356 -10.52 44.81 11.54
C PHE A 356 -9.37 45.52 12.23
N SER A 357 -8.45 44.77 12.88
CA SER A 357 -7.17 45.32 13.34
C SER A 357 -6.36 45.95 12.19
N LYS A 358 -5.38 46.82 12.54
CA LYS A 358 -4.52 47.52 11.55
C LYS A 358 -3.66 46.56 10.70
N SER A 359 -3.31 45.41 11.29
CA SER A 359 -2.53 44.34 10.68
C SER A 359 -3.35 43.51 9.68
N ASN A 360 -4.68 43.53 9.73
CA ASN A 360 -5.53 42.74 8.83
C ASN A 360 -5.58 43.24 7.39
N ASP A 361 -5.74 42.30 6.45
CA ASP A 361 -6.20 42.61 5.10
C ASP A 361 -7.64 42.14 4.88
N LYS A 362 -8.54 43.12 4.72
CA LYS A 362 -9.96 42.89 4.36
C LYS A 362 -10.12 42.07 3.06
N SER A 363 -9.14 42.14 2.16
CA SER A 363 -9.14 41.38 0.90
C SER A 363 -8.84 39.89 1.12
N ASN A 364 -8.20 39.54 2.24
CA ASN A 364 -7.87 38.17 2.61
C ASN A 364 -8.88 37.54 3.56
N THR A 365 -9.99 38.22 3.88
CA THR A 365 -11.07 37.59 4.64
C THR A 365 -11.63 36.38 3.89
N VAL A 366 -11.66 35.23 4.55
CA VAL A 366 -12.21 33.98 4.04
C VAL A 366 -13.43 33.59 4.87
N VAL A 367 -14.50 33.18 4.22
CA VAL A 367 -15.64 32.54 4.86
C VAL A 367 -15.57 31.05 4.57
N VAL A 368 -15.41 30.25 5.62
CA VAL A 368 -15.54 28.79 5.58
C VAL A 368 -16.98 28.45 5.94
N TYR A 369 -17.70 27.87 4.99
CA TYR A 369 -19.06 27.43 5.17
C TYR A 369 -19.09 26.11 5.98
N PRO A 370 -20.23 25.80 6.60
CA PRO A 370 -20.42 24.58 7.39
C PRO A 370 -20.05 23.28 6.64
N ASN A 371 -20.36 23.19 5.34
CA ASN A 371 -19.95 22.09 4.44
C ASN A 371 -18.49 22.16 3.98
N GLY A 372 -17.64 22.96 4.60
CA GLY A 372 -16.20 23.05 4.31
C GLY A 372 -15.81 23.91 3.11
N ILE A 373 -16.75 24.37 2.27
CA ILE A 373 -16.42 25.31 1.19
C ILE A 373 -15.78 26.57 1.78
N ALA A 374 -14.71 27.07 1.16
CA ALA A 374 -14.16 28.38 1.49
C ALA A 374 -14.40 29.39 0.35
N LYS A 375 -14.85 30.61 0.68
CA LYS A 375 -14.90 31.74 -0.27
C LYS A 375 -14.10 32.92 0.27
N LYS A 376 -13.30 33.52 -0.59
CA LYS A 376 -12.50 34.71 -0.28
C LYS A 376 -13.23 35.99 -0.67
N SER A 377 -12.98 37.08 0.05
CA SER A 377 -13.36 38.43 -0.38
C SER A 377 -12.86 38.74 -1.79
N LYS A 378 -13.72 39.34 -2.61
CA LYS A 378 -13.35 39.85 -3.94
C LYS A 378 -12.90 41.30 -3.81
N ASN A 379 -11.75 41.62 -4.40
CA ASN A 379 -11.25 42.98 -4.46
C ASN A 379 -11.70 43.61 -5.78
N PHE A 380 -12.56 44.62 -5.72
CA PHE A 380 -12.87 45.48 -6.85
C PHE A 380 -12.09 46.78 -6.69
N PHE A 381 -11.79 47.45 -7.79
CA PHE A 381 -10.90 48.63 -7.82
C PHE A 381 -11.26 49.68 -6.76
N LEU A 382 -12.56 49.97 -6.58
CA LEU A 382 -13.04 50.99 -5.64
C LEU A 382 -13.54 50.42 -4.29
N PHE A 383 -13.81 49.12 -4.19
CA PHE A 383 -14.38 48.54 -2.97
C PHE A 383 -14.10 47.04 -2.83
N LYS A 384 -14.12 46.56 -1.59
CA LYS A 384 -13.95 45.14 -1.25
C LYS A 384 -15.30 44.52 -0.94
N LEU A 385 -15.63 43.42 -1.61
CA LEU A 385 -16.89 42.70 -1.39
C LEU A 385 -16.64 41.37 -0.67
N SER A 386 -16.97 41.33 0.62
CA SER A 386 -16.86 40.11 1.41
C SER A 386 -17.97 39.10 1.08
N PRO A 387 -17.74 37.78 1.22
CA PRO A 387 -18.76 36.77 0.95
C PRO A 387 -19.99 36.92 1.87
N LYS A 388 -21.14 36.45 1.40
CA LYS A 388 -22.33 36.23 2.26
C LYS A 388 -22.03 35.07 3.20
N VAL A 389 -22.55 35.13 4.42
CA VAL A 389 -22.43 34.02 5.39
C VAL A 389 -23.74 33.27 5.50
N THR A 390 -23.68 32.02 5.92
CA THR A 390 -24.82 31.20 6.33
C THR A 390 -24.69 30.84 7.82
N LYS A 391 -25.73 30.24 8.40
CA LYS A 391 -25.70 29.65 9.75
C LYS A 391 -24.48 28.74 9.93
N GLY A 392 -23.80 28.78 11.08
CA GLY A 392 -22.58 28.01 11.37
C GLY A 392 -21.32 28.39 10.56
N SER A 393 -21.38 29.43 9.71
CA SER A 393 -20.20 29.87 8.94
C SER A 393 -19.08 30.36 9.86
N THR A 394 -17.83 30.12 9.47
CA THR A 394 -16.65 30.67 10.13
C THR A 394 -15.99 31.72 9.24
N ILE A 395 -15.96 32.96 9.72
CA ILE A 395 -15.21 34.07 9.13
C ILE A 395 -13.79 34.02 9.68
N ARG A 396 -12.81 33.85 8.79
CA ARG A 396 -11.39 33.92 9.10
C ARG A 396 -10.82 35.23 8.57
N VAL A 397 -10.38 36.08 9.49
CA VAL A 397 -9.66 37.31 9.17
C VAL A 397 -8.17 37.04 9.33
N THR A 398 -7.40 37.25 8.27
CA THR A 398 -5.96 37.04 8.28
C THR A 398 -5.22 38.37 8.25
N SER A 399 -4.07 38.41 8.91
CA SER A 399 -3.12 39.51 8.80
C SER A 399 -2.66 39.69 7.35
N LYS A 400 -2.23 40.91 7.01
CA LYS A 400 -1.50 41.20 5.78
C LYS A 400 -0.29 40.27 5.76
N SER A 401 -0.17 39.46 4.72
CA SER A 401 1.09 38.76 4.47
C SER A 401 2.18 39.83 4.40
N VAL A 402 3.20 39.73 5.26
CA VAL A 402 4.46 40.44 5.02
C VAL A 402 4.92 39.92 3.66
N LYS A 403 4.79 40.74 2.61
CA LYS A 403 5.47 40.44 1.36
C LYS A 403 6.94 40.43 1.75
N ASN A 404 7.56 39.25 1.88
CA ASN A 404 9.00 39.17 1.76
C ASN A 404 9.31 39.90 0.46
N LYS A 405 9.98 41.06 0.56
CA LYS A 405 10.53 41.72 -0.61
C LYS A 405 11.30 40.63 -1.32
N ARG A 406 10.79 40.15 -2.45
CA ARG A 406 11.61 39.39 -3.39
C ARG A 406 12.85 40.28 -3.55
N LYS A 407 14.04 39.75 -3.21
CA LYS A 407 15.30 40.40 -3.58
C LYS A 407 15.10 40.95 -4.98
N ASN A 408 15.33 42.24 -5.18
CA ASN A 408 15.17 42.89 -6.48
C ASN A 408 15.72 41.96 -7.54
N LYS A 409 14.82 41.35 -8.33
CA LYS A 409 15.21 40.76 -9.60
C LYS A 409 15.70 41.98 -10.38
N SER A 410 16.97 41.95 -10.78
CA SER A 410 17.60 42.99 -11.59
C SER A 410 16.64 43.48 -12.67
N ASN A 411 16.68 44.78 -12.97
CA ASN A 411 15.87 45.38 -14.02
C ASN A 411 15.90 44.47 -15.24
N ILE A 412 14.73 43.97 -15.63
CA ILE A 412 14.58 43.19 -16.86
C ILE A 412 14.94 44.15 -17.98
N ASP A 413 16.03 43.89 -18.68
CA ASP A 413 16.39 44.66 -19.87
C ASP A 413 15.43 44.26 -20.99
N TRP A 414 14.42 45.10 -21.20
CA TRP A 414 13.42 44.87 -22.23
C TRP A 414 14.04 44.91 -23.63
N ASN A 415 15.18 45.57 -23.82
CA ASN A 415 15.86 45.56 -25.11
C ASN A 415 16.41 44.16 -25.41
N GLU A 416 17.04 43.49 -24.45
CA GLU A 416 17.55 42.12 -24.61
C GLU A 416 16.41 41.10 -24.86
N GLN A 417 15.26 41.29 -24.21
CA GLN A 417 14.07 40.46 -24.42
C GLN A 417 13.47 40.66 -25.82
N ILE A 418 13.40 41.91 -26.28
CA ILE A 418 12.86 42.27 -27.60
C ILE A 418 13.82 41.79 -28.70
N GLU A 419 15.13 41.93 -28.52
CA GLU A 419 16.14 41.45 -29.47
C GLU A 419 16.08 39.93 -29.64
N ASN A 420 15.96 39.19 -28.53
CA ASN A 420 15.78 37.74 -28.55
C ASN A 420 14.46 37.29 -29.20
N ALA A 421 13.39 38.08 -29.06
CA ALA A 421 12.12 37.80 -29.74
C ALA A 421 12.23 38.08 -31.25
N MET A 422 12.86 39.20 -31.63
CA MET A 422 13.10 39.59 -33.02
C MET A 422 13.96 38.56 -33.76
N LEU A 423 15.01 38.04 -33.12
CA LEU A 423 15.86 36.97 -33.68
C LEU A 423 15.09 35.67 -33.95
N LYS A 424 14.12 35.32 -33.10
CA LYS A 424 13.28 34.14 -33.30
C LYS A 424 12.28 34.36 -34.44
N ILE A 425 11.69 35.55 -34.52
CA ILE A 425 10.74 35.91 -35.58
C ILE A 425 11.45 35.94 -36.94
N SER A 426 12.66 36.53 -37.00
CA SER A 426 13.45 36.58 -38.24
C SER A 426 13.92 35.20 -38.68
N ALA A 427 14.30 34.31 -37.75
CA ALA A 427 14.63 32.93 -38.06
C ALA A 427 13.42 32.15 -38.64
N VAL A 428 12.23 32.35 -38.06
CA VAL A 428 10.98 31.73 -38.56
C VAL A 428 10.61 32.26 -39.94
N LEU A 429 10.71 33.57 -40.17
CA LEU A 429 10.43 34.18 -41.48
C LEU A 429 11.45 33.73 -42.54
N THR A 430 12.74 33.62 -42.18
CA THR A 430 13.78 33.13 -43.08
C THR A 430 13.52 31.67 -43.46
N LEU A 431 13.13 30.84 -42.49
CA LEU A 431 12.75 29.45 -42.74
C LEU A 431 11.52 29.38 -43.65
N TRP A 432 10.52 30.22 -43.42
CA TRP A 432 9.32 30.28 -44.26
C TRP A 432 9.63 30.68 -45.70
N VAL A 433 10.46 31.70 -45.92
CA VAL A 433 10.92 32.13 -47.26
C VAL A 433 11.72 31.02 -47.95
N LEU A 434 12.57 30.28 -47.22
CA LEU A 434 13.31 29.15 -47.77
C LEU A 434 12.37 28.01 -48.20
N VAL A 435 11.35 27.69 -47.39
CA VAL A 435 10.35 26.66 -47.73
C VAL A 435 9.51 27.08 -48.94
N ASP A 436 9.06 28.34 -49.00
CA ASP A 436 8.29 28.89 -50.12
C ASP A 436 9.10 28.82 -51.42
N ARG A 437 10.38 29.22 -51.40
CA ARG A 437 11.28 29.13 -52.57
C ARG A 437 11.51 27.71 -53.06
N VAL A 438 11.60 26.73 -52.15
CA VAL A 438 11.78 25.31 -52.48
C VAL A 438 10.51 24.71 -53.08
N GLN A 439 9.32 25.22 -52.73
CA GLN A 439 8.06 24.76 -53.33
C GLN A 439 7.75 25.40 -54.69
N THR A 440 8.38 26.52 -55.03
CA THR A 440 8.21 27.24 -56.31
C THR A 440 9.23 26.88 -57.41
N GLN A 441 10.04 25.82 -57.24
CA GLN A 441 10.97 25.31 -58.26
C GLN A 441 10.52 23.98 -58.88
#